data_AF-R6RGJ2-F1
#
_entry.id   AF-R6RGJ2-F1
#
_cell.length_a   1.000
_cell.length_b   1.000
_cell.length_c   1.000
_cell.angle_alpha   90.00
_cell.angle_beta   90.00
_cell.angle_gamma   90.00
#
_symmetry.space_group_name_H-M   'P 1'
#
loop_
_entity.id
_entity.type
_entity.pdbx_description
1 polymer ?
#
loop_
_entity_poly.entity_id
_entity_poly.type
_entity_poly.pdbx_seq_one_letter_code
_entity_poly.pdbx_strand_id
1 'polypeptide(L)'
;MSKEAKKYFIPVNGELVEVSEELYREYYRPIWNTRYHARKNGECSCTKAQLWKCDGVCPGCPFYTAGKKVSLDTVIGGENDELTLGDTLEDDSQTIESIIIQKELLEALYEELDRLDPEGKRICELMMYHSERESAEIMGMARSTFKRHWAKIRDELRDKLRDYYL
;
A
#
# COMPACT_ATOMS: atom_id res chain seq x y z
N MET A 1 -24.39 -23.12 -43.12
CA MET A 1 -25.12 -22.15 -42.28
C MET A 1 -24.15 -21.05 -41.89
N SER A 2 -24.32 -19.86 -42.43
CA SER A 2 -23.48 -18.69 -42.12
C SER A 2 -23.60 -18.39 -40.62
N LYS A 3 -22.48 -18.30 -39.89
CA LYS A 3 -22.50 -17.81 -38.50
C LYS A 3 -22.91 -16.34 -38.57
N GLU A 4 -24.10 -16.01 -38.05
CA GLU A 4 -24.49 -14.62 -37.87
C GLU A 4 -23.40 -13.87 -37.12
N ALA A 5 -23.00 -12.71 -37.64
CA ALA A 5 -22.03 -11.85 -37.00
C ALA A 5 -22.59 -11.42 -35.64
N LYS A 6 -21.84 -11.68 -34.56
CA LYS A 6 -22.22 -11.23 -33.22
C LYS A 6 -22.20 -9.71 -33.19
N LYS A 7 -23.31 -9.11 -32.77
CA LYS A 7 -23.41 -7.67 -32.52
C LYS A 7 -23.13 -7.38 -31.05
N TYR A 8 -22.40 -6.31 -30.78
CA TYR A 8 -22.04 -5.88 -29.43
C TYR A 8 -22.64 -4.51 -29.14
N PHE A 9 -23.10 -4.30 -27.91
CA PHE A 9 -23.78 -3.07 -27.51
C PHE A 9 -23.26 -2.58 -26.17
N ILE A 10 -23.21 -1.26 -26.01
CA ILE A 10 -22.91 -0.61 -24.73
C ILE A 10 -23.91 0.52 -24.46
N PRO A 11 -24.28 0.75 -23.18
CA PRO A 11 -25.18 1.81 -22.81
C PRO A 11 -24.45 3.16 -22.79
N VAL A 12 -24.94 4.11 -23.59
CA VAL A 12 -24.49 5.51 -23.61
C VAL A 12 -25.70 6.38 -23.33
N ASN A 13 -25.69 7.12 -22.21
CA ASN A 13 -26.82 7.97 -21.78
C ASN A 13 -28.17 7.23 -21.70
N GLY A 14 -28.16 5.92 -21.41
CA GLY A 14 -29.37 5.09 -21.34
C GLY A 14 -29.80 4.45 -22.65
N GLU A 15 -29.14 4.75 -23.77
CA GLU A 15 -29.40 4.12 -25.08
C GLU A 15 -28.35 3.07 -25.41
N LEU A 16 -28.75 1.96 -26.03
CA LEU A 16 -27.84 0.89 -26.44
C LEU A 16 -27.25 1.21 -27.82
N VAL A 17 -25.95 1.50 -27.85
CA VAL A 17 -25.20 1.81 -29.08
C VAL A 17 -24.44 0.57 -29.55
N GLU A 18 -24.60 0.20 -30.82
CA GLU A 18 -23.84 -0.90 -31.45
C GLU A 18 -22.36 -0.50 -31.62
N VAL A 19 -21.44 -1.37 -31.22
CA VAL A 19 -19.99 -1.10 -31.22
C VAL A 19 -19.17 -2.30 -31.67
N SER A 20 -17.86 -2.10 -31.87
CA SER A 20 -16.92 -3.19 -32.11
C SER A 20 -16.73 -4.07 -30.86
N GLU A 21 -16.25 -5.30 -31.07
CA GLU A 21 -15.96 -6.23 -29.97
C GLU A 21 -14.87 -5.70 -29.04
N GLU A 22 -13.87 -5.02 -29.61
CA GLU A 22 -12.74 -4.44 -28.87
C GLU A 22 -13.25 -3.38 -27.89
N LEU A 23 -14.06 -2.43 -28.36
CA LEU A 23 -14.62 -1.37 -27.52
C LEU A 23 -15.58 -1.93 -26.46
N TYR A 24 -16.40 -2.93 -26.83
CA TYR A 24 -17.25 -3.63 -25.88
C TYR A 24 -16.45 -4.29 -24.75
N ARG A 25 -15.34 -4.97 -25.10
CA ARG A 25 -14.46 -5.61 -24.12
C ARG A 25 -13.75 -4.58 -23.26
N GLU A 26 -13.21 -3.50 -23.83
CA GLU A 26 -12.57 -2.43 -23.06
C GLU A 26 -13.52 -1.77 -22.07
N TYR A 27 -14.77 -1.54 -22.47
CA TYR A 27 -15.80 -0.98 -21.59
C TYR A 27 -16.16 -1.94 -20.44
N TYR A 28 -16.48 -3.20 -20.74
CA TYR A 28 -17.00 -4.12 -19.73
C TYR A 28 -15.93 -4.81 -18.88
N ARG A 29 -14.67 -4.88 -19.34
CA ARG A 29 -13.58 -5.53 -18.59
C ARG A 29 -13.34 -4.95 -17.19
N PRO A 30 -13.24 -3.62 -16.97
CA PRO A 30 -13.13 -3.08 -15.62
C PRO A 30 -14.37 -3.39 -14.77
N ILE A 31 -15.58 -3.32 -15.34
CA ILE A 31 -16.84 -3.64 -14.67
C ILE A 31 -16.85 -5.10 -14.18
N TRP A 32 -16.46 -6.03 -15.05
CA TRP A 32 -16.37 -7.45 -14.71
C TRP A 32 -15.30 -7.72 -13.66
N ASN A 33 -14.18 -7.01 -13.71
CA ASN A 33 -13.12 -7.13 -12.70
C ASN A 33 -13.63 -6.70 -11.32
N THR A 34 -14.25 -5.52 -11.22
CA THR A 34 -14.87 -5.03 -9.99
C THR A 34 -15.90 -6.03 -9.45
N ARG A 35 -16.79 -6.53 -10.32
CA ARG A 35 -17.78 -7.53 -9.94
C ARG A 35 -17.14 -8.85 -9.49
N TYR A 36 -16.07 -9.31 -10.13
CA TYR A 36 -15.37 -10.53 -9.74
C TYR A 36 -14.86 -10.43 -8.31
N HIS A 37 -14.20 -9.32 -7.97
CA HIS A 37 -13.72 -9.06 -6.61
C HIS A 37 -14.88 -8.94 -5.60
N ALA A 38 -15.93 -8.18 -5.94
CA ALA A 38 -17.11 -8.06 -5.08
C ALA A 38 -17.76 -9.42 -4.80
N ARG A 39 -17.92 -10.29 -5.81
CA ARG A 39 -18.45 -11.65 -5.62
C ARG A 39 -17.53 -12.52 -4.77
N LYS A 40 -16.21 -12.44 -4.97
CA LYS A 40 -15.22 -13.18 -4.17
C LYS A 40 -15.31 -12.82 -2.68
N ASN A 41 -15.62 -11.57 -2.38
CA ASN A 41 -15.81 -11.06 -1.02
C ASN A 41 -17.24 -11.24 -0.49
N GLY A 42 -18.16 -11.82 -1.27
CA GLY A 42 -19.56 -11.96 -0.91
C GLY A 42 -20.35 -10.64 -0.93
N GLU A 43 -19.82 -9.60 -1.56
CA GLU A 43 -20.38 -8.24 -1.61
C GLU A 43 -21.33 -8.00 -2.79
N CYS A 44 -21.51 -9.00 -3.67
CA CYS A 44 -22.36 -8.88 -4.84
C CYS A 44 -23.26 -10.11 -5.02
N SER A 45 -24.56 -9.89 -4.97
CA SER A 45 -25.61 -10.90 -5.18
C SER A 45 -26.15 -10.95 -6.62
N CYS A 46 -25.62 -10.12 -7.54
CA CYS A 46 -26.11 -10.03 -8.93
C CYS A 46 -26.06 -11.38 -9.64
N THR A 47 -27.23 -11.84 -10.12
CA THR A 47 -27.34 -13.03 -10.97
C THR A 47 -26.76 -12.78 -12.38
N LYS A 48 -26.50 -13.86 -13.14
CA LYS A 48 -26.06 -13.72 -14.54
C LYS A 48 -27.07 -12.96 -15.41
N ALA A 49 -28.37 -13.08 -15.13
CA ALA A 49 -29.43 -12.41 -15.88
C ALA A 49 -29.41 -10.87 -15.72
N GLN A 50 -28.81 -10.36 -14.65
CA GLN A 50 -28.75 -8.94 -14.33
C GLN A 50 -27.40 -8.30 -14.71
N LEU A 51 -26.48 -9.08 -15.28
CA LEU A 51 -25.13 -8.63 -15.64
C LEU A 51 -25.10 -7.44 -16.58
N TRP A 52 -26.05 -7.39 -17.52
CA TRP A 52 -26.14 -6.32 -18.51
C TRP A 52 -26.47 -4.95 -17.89
N LYS A 53 -27.01 -4.92 -16.67
CA LYS A 53 -27.29 -3.70 -15.90
C LYS A 53 -26.11 -3.24 -15.04
N CYS A 54 -25.04 -4.03 -14.96
CA CYS A 54 -23.91 -3.72 -14.10
C CYS A 54 -23.05 -2.65 -14.75
N ASP A 55 -22.85 -1.55 -14.03
CA ASP A 55 -21.99 -0.41 -14.39
C ASP A 55 -20.65 -0.42 -13.64
N GLY A 56 -20.47 -1.36 -12.71
CA GLY A 56 -19.26 -1.51 -11.90
C GLY A 56 -19.23 -0.61 -10.66
N VAL A 57 -20.29 0.16 -10.38
CA VAL A 57 -20.40 1.01 -9.20
C VAL A 57 -21.17 0.27 -8.11
N CYS A 58 -20.44 -0.30 -7.14
CA CYS A 58 -21.05 -1.10 -6.07
C CYS A 58 -21.78 -0.29 -4.99
N PRO A 59 -21.27 0.86 -4.50
CA PRO A 59 -21.98 1.66 -3.51
C PRO A 59 -23.34 2.14 -4.05
N GLY A 60 -24.42 1.86 -3.31
CA GLY A 60 -25.79 2.19 -3.73
C GLY A 60 -26.42 1.21 -4.72
N CYS A 61 -25.70 0.18 -5.16
CA CYS A 61 -26.26 -0.88 -6.00
C CYS A 61 -27.30 -1.70 -5.19
N PRO A 62 -28.51 -1.95 -5.71
CA PRO A 62 -29.53 -2.74 -5.03
C PRO A 62 -29.13 -4.19 -4.71
N PHE A 63 -28.08 -4.69 -5.36
CA PHE A 63 -27.55 -6.05 -5.19
C PHE A 63 -26.27 -6.09 -4.36
N TYR A 64 -25.82 -4.95 -3.84
CA TYR A 64 -24.68 -4.87 -2.94
C TYR A 64 -25.03 -5.52 -1.60
N THR A 65 -24.08 -6.25 -1.06
CA THR A 65 -24.16 -6.89 0.25
C THR A 65 -22.92 -6.53 1.05
N ALA A 66 -23.01 -6.53 2.39
CA ALA A 66 -21.83 -6.29 3.24
C ALA A 66 -20.73 -7.34 3.01
N GLY A 67 -21.12 -8.54 2.56
CA GLY A 67 -20.21 -9.64 2.29
C GLY A 67 -19.51 -10.10 3.56
N LYS A 68 -18.18 -10.23 3.50
CA LYS A 68 -17.33 -10.58 4.65
C LYS A 68 -16.96 -9.39 5.54
N LYS A 69 -17.50 -8.20 5.28
CA LYS A 69 -17.24 -7.01 6.10
C LYS A 69 -18.15 -7.03 7.32
N VAL A 70 -17.60 -6.71 8.48
CA VAL A 70 -18.32 -6.49 9.73
C VAL A 70 -18.10 -5.03 10.14
N SER A 71 -19.11 -4.37 10.71
CA SER A 71 -18.95 -3.00 11.20
C SER A 71 -18.10 -3.02 12.46
N LEU A 72 -17.20 -2.04 12.63
CA LEU A 72 -16.49 -1.87 13.89
C LEU A 72 -17.45 -1.55 15.03
N ASP A 73 -18.54 -0.80 14.74
CA ASP A 73 -19.61 -0.48 15.69
C ASP A 73 -20.54 -1.68 16.01
N THR A 74 -20.20 -2.89 15.57
CA THR A 74 -20.99 -4.09 15.89
C THR A 74 -20.84 -4.38 17.37
N VAL A 75 -21.92 -4.26 18.15
CA VAL A 75 -21.93 -4.60 19.58
C VAL A 75 -21.70 -6.10 19.75
N ILE A 76 -20.71 -6.45 20.58
CA ILE A 76 -20.32 -7.83 20.89
C ILE A 76 -20.50 -8.16 22.39
N GLY A 77 -20.82 -7.16 23.21
CA GLY A 77 -21.12 -7.30 24.63
C GLY A 77 -22.49 -7.92 24.92
N GLY A 78 -22.68 -8.34 26.19
CA GLY A 78 -24.00 -8.78 26.68
C GLY A 78 -25.00 -7.64 26.81
N GLU A 79 -26.21 -7.90 27.33
CA GLU A 79 -27.35 -6.96 27.35
C GLU A 79 -27.10 -5.57 27.98
N ASN A 80 -26.00 -5.40 28.74
CA ASN A 80 -25.62 -4.13 29.39
C ASN A 80 -24.20 -3.67 29.06
N ASP A 81 -23.57 -4.22 28.02
CA ASP A 81 -22.18 -3.91 27.66
C ASP A 81 -22.15 -3.31 26.26
N GLU A 82 -21.75 -2.03 26.17
CA GLU A 82 -21.65 -1.27 24.92
C GLU A 82 -20.39 -1.63 24.11
N LEU A 83 -19.63 -2.65 24.53
CA LEU A 83 -18.43 -3.10 23.86
C LEU A 83 -18.69 -3.43 22.37
N THR A 84 -17.97 -2.73 21.50
CA THR A 84 -18.02 -2.92 20.06
C THR A 84 -16.85 -3.78 19.58
N LEU A 85 -16.96 -4.32 18.35
CA LEU A 85 -15.84 -5.03 17.72
C LEU A 85 -14.60 -4.13 17.60
N GLY A 86 -14.80 -2.84 17.35
CA GLY A 86 -13.73 -1.84 17.28
C GLY A 86 -12.93 -1.74 18.59
N ASP A 87 -13.58 -1.84 19.74
CA ASP A 87 -12.94 -1.74 21.06
C ASP A 87 -12.01 -2.93 21.38
N THR A 88 -12.12 -4.02 20.64
CA THR A 88 -11.27 -5.22 20.81
C THR A 88 -10.03 -5.22 19.93
N LEU A 89 -9.90 -4.26 19.02
CA LEU A 89 -8.72 -4.14 18.17
C LEU A 89 -7.60 -3.48 18.96
N GLU A 90 -6.46 -4.16 19.06
CA GLU A 90 -5.25 -3.59 19.62
C GLU A 90 -4.70 -2.50 18.69
N ASP A 91 -4.25 -1.39 19.28
CA ASP A 91 -3.51 -0.37 18.55
C ASP A 91 -2.11 -0.93 18.20
N ASP A 92 -1.79 -0.98 16.90
CA ASP A 92 -0.51 -1.44 16.39
C ASP A 92 0.57 -0.35 16.40
N SER A 93 0.25 0.82 16.96
CA SER A 93 1.21 1.89 17.17
C SER A 93 2.37 1.47 18.09
N GLN A 94 3.52 2.12 17.88
CA GLN A 94 4.68 1.87 18.72
C GLN A 94 4.40 2.31 20.15
N THR A 95 4.76 1.46 21.12
CA THR A 95 4.67 1.83 22.53
C THR A 95 5.66 2.94 22.87
N ILE A 96 5.38 3.68 23.95
CA ILE A 96 6.27 4.73 24.44
C ILE A 96 7.66 4.15 24.76
N GLU A 97 7.72 2.95 25.32
CA GLU A 97 8.97 2.25 25.60
C GLU A 97 9.75 1.95 24.32
N SER A 98 9.07 1.46 23.28
CA SER A 98 9.71 1.21 21.97
C SER A 98 10.29 2.50 21.38
N ILE A 99 9.56 3.61 21.47
CA ILE A 99 10.02 4.92 21.00
C ILE A 99 11.25 5.38 21.78
N ILE A 100 11.25 5.24 23.11
CA ILE A 100 12.38 5.61 23.97
C ILE A 100 13.62 4.78 23.62
N ILE A 101 13.49 3.46 23.49
CA ILE A 101 14.59 2.56 23.13
C ILE A 101 15.17 2.93 21.75
N GLN A 102 14.31 3.18 20.76
CA GLN A 102 14.75 3.61 19.43
C GLN A 102 15.50 4.94 19.48
N LYS A 103 15.03 5.88 20.32
CA LYS A 103 15.70 7.16 20.52
C LYS A 103 17.08 6.98 21.16
N GLU A 104 17.19 6.23 22.24
CA GLU A 104 18.47 5.97 22.92
C GLU A 104 19.47 5.26 21.99
N LEU A 105 19.00 4.28 21.21
CA LEU A 105 19.80 3.62 20.20
C LEU A 105 20.33 4.60 19.14
N LEU A 106 19.47 5.50 18.68
CA LEU A 106 19.85 6.50 17.69
C LEU A 106 20.89 7.48 18.26
N GLU A 107 20.71 7.96 19.48
CA GLU A 107 21.67 8.84 20.16
C GLU A 107 23.03 8.15 20.33
N ALA A 108 23.07 6.91 20.81
CA ALA A 108 24.30 6.14 20.94
C ALA A 108 25.01 5.90 19.58
N LEU A 109 24.25 5.66 18.51
CA LEU A 109 24.79 5.54 17.16
C LEU A 109 25.46 6.84 16.70
N TYR A 110 24.82 7.98 16.93
CA TYR A 110 25.38 9.28 16.56
C TYR A 110 26.65 9.60 17.35
N GLU A 111 26.68 9.33 18.65
CA GLU A 111 27.88 9.53 19.48
C GLU A 111 29.05 8.64 19.03
N GLU A 112 28.79 7.38 18.71
CA GLU A 112 29.83 6.47 18.20
C GLU A 112 30.31 6.86 16.80
N LEU A 113 29.41 7.32 15.93
CA LEU A 113 29.78 7.88 14.63
C LEU A 113 30.64 9.15 14.76
N ASP A 114 30.29 10.07 15.66
CA ASP A 114 31.08 11.26 15.97
C ASP A 114 32.49 10.91 16.47
N ARG A 115 32.61 9.83 17.26
CA ARG A 115 33.88 9.40 17.85
C ARG A 115 34.78 8.65 16.85
N LEU A 116 34.20 7.82 15.99
CA LEU A 116 34.92 6.87 15.15
C LEU A 116 35.19 7.39 13.73
N ASP A 117 34.23 8.11 13.15
CA ASP A 117 34.30 8.56 11.76
C ASP A 117 33.44 9.81 11.51
N PRO A 118 33.95 11.01 11.85
CA PRO A 118 33.25 12.27 11.60
C PRO A 118 32.94 12.51 10.12
N GLU A 119 33.81 12.02 9.21
CA GLU A 119 33.58 12.08 7.77
C GLU A 119 32.43 11.14 7.39
N GLY A 120 32.38 9.95 7.99
CA GLY A 120 31.31 9.00 7.78
C GLY A 120 29.95 9.44 8.30
N LYS A 121 29.89 10.12 9.45
CA LYS A 121 28.66 10.79 9.91
C LYS A 121 28.13 11.77 8.88
N ARG A 122 29.02 12.62 8.35
CA ARG A 122 28.67 13.60 7.31
C ARG A 122 28.15 12.94 6.04
N ILE A 123 28.73 11.81 5.63
CA ILE A 123 28.26 11.01 4.50
C ILE A 123 26.86 10.43 4.76
N CYS A 124 26.62 9.86 5.95
CA CYS A 124 25.30 9.35 6.35
C CYS A 124 24.22 10.44 6.30
N GLU A 125 24.50 11.60 6.90
CA GLU A 125 23.58 12.76 6.91
C GLU A 125 23.22 13.20 5.49
N LEU A 126 24.20 13.32 4.60
CA LEU A 126 23.97 13.72 3.22
C LEU A 126 23.13 12.70 2.45
N MET A 127 23.37 11.39 2.66
CA MET A 127 22.62 10.32 1.99
C MET A 127 21.15 10.22 2.40
N MET A 128 20.75 10.81 3.54
CA MET A 128 19.33 10.88 3.93
C MET A 128 18.53 11.84 3.07
N TYR A 129 19.16 12.91 2.56
CA TYR A 129 18.46 14.01 1.88
C TYR A 129 18.91 14.24 0.43
N HIS A 130 20.03 13.66 0.02
CA HIS A 130 20.67 13.92 -1.27
C HIS A 130 21.08 12.63 -1.98
N SER A 131 21.15 12.68 -3.31
CA SER A 131 21.70 11.59 -4.11
C SER A 131 23.22 11.49 -3.95
N GLU A 132 23.82 10.32 -4.22
CA GLU A 132 25.28 10.13 -4.19
C GLU A 132 26.06 11.21 -4.96
N ARG A 133 25.50 11.69 -6.08
CA ARG A 133 26.13 12.71 -6.92
C ARG A 133 26.14 14.07 -6.21
N GLU A 134 25.00 14.48 -5.67
CA GLU A 134 24.86 15.74 -4.95
C GLU A 134 25.68 15.72 -3.65
N SER A 135 25.66 14.62 -2.92
CA SER A 135 26.48 14.45 -1.71
C SER A 135 27.98 14.56 -2.00
N ALA A 136 28.46 13.96 -3.09
CA ALA A 136 29.85 14.09 -3.52
C ALA A 136 30.22 15.53 -3.91
N GLU A 137 29.32 16.25 -4.59
CA GLU A 137 29.48 17.67 -4.93
C GLU A 137 29.55 18.54 -3.67
N ILE A 138 28.65 18.33 -2.69
CA ILE A 138 28.65 19.05 -1.41
C ILE A 138 29.94 18.80 -0.63
N MET A 139 30.46 17.57 -0.67
CA MET A 139 31.74 17.22 -0.04
C MET A 139 32.98 17.63 -0.84
N GLY A 140 32.81 18.23 -2.03
CA GLY A 140 33.93 18.67 -2.87
C GLY A 140 34.83 17.54 -3.35
N MET A 141 34.29 16.32 -3.52
CA MET A 141 35.06 15.14 -3.93
C MET A 141 34.47 14.40 -5.13
N ALA A 142 35.28 13.58 -5.78
CA ALA A 142 34.83 12.76 -6.89
C ALA A 142 33.77 11.74 -6.43
N ARG A 143 32.72 11.53 -7.22
CA ARG A 143 31.64 10.57 -6.94
C ARG A 143 32.15 9.16 -6.63
N SER A 144 33.20 8.70 -7.33
CA SER A 144 33.80 7.38 -7.09
C SER A 144 34.45 7.27 -5.71
N THR A 145 35.07 8.35 -5.22
CA THR A 145 35.65 8.43 -3.88
C THR A 145 34.55 8.38 -2.81
N PHE A 146 33.51 9.19 -2.98
CA PHE A 146 32.35 9.20 -2.09
C PHE A 146 31.72 7.82 -1.97
N LYS A 147 31.44 7.17 -3.11
CA LYS A 147 30.85 5.81 -3.14
C LYS A 147 31.71 4.78 -2.41
N ARG A 148 33.04 4.85 -2.56
CA ARG A 148 33.97 3.96 -1.86
C ARG A 148 33.96 4.20 -0.35
N HIS A 149 33.96 5.46 0.09
CA HIS A 149 33.87 5.80 1.52
C HIS A 149 32.54 5.32 2.10
N TRP A 150 31.43 5.59 1.41
CA TRP A 150 30.10 5.13 1.82
C TRP A 150 30.02 3.62 1.99
N ALA A 151 30.54 2.84 1.03
CA ALA A 151 30.54 1.39 1.11
C ALA A 151 31.30 0.88 2.36
N LYS A 152 32.47 1.47 2.64
CA LYS A 152 33.28 1.13 3.81
C LYS A 152 32.53 1.41 5.13
N ILE A 153 31.96 2.61 5.26
CA ILE A 153 31.19 3.02 6.45
C ILE A 153 30.00 2.08 6.66
N ARG A 154 29.26 1.77 5.60
CA ARG A 154 28.10 0.88 5.66
C ARG A 154 28.48 -0.53 6.14
N ASP A 155 29.62 -1.05 5.70
CA ASP A 155 30.11 -2.35 6.13
C ASP A 155 30.54 -2.35 7.60
N GLU A 156 31.23 -1.30 8.07
CA GLU A 156 31.62 -1.14 9.48
C GLU A 156 30.41 -0.98 10.42
N LEU A 157 29.42 -0.17 10.03
CA LEU A 157 28.19 0.00 10.79
C LEU A 157 27.38 -1.31 10.88
N ARG A 158 27.32 -2.07 9.79
CA ARG A 158 26.63 -3.37 9.77
C ARG A 158 27.24 -4.38 10.75
N ASP A 159 28.57 -4.37 10.90
CA ASP A 159 29.25 -5.27 11.84
C ASP A 159 29.08 -4.82 13.30
N LYS A 160 29.24 -3.53 13.58
CA LYS A 160 29.12 -2.98 14.95
C LYS A 160 27.70 -3.00 15.50
N LEU A 161 26.69 -2.83 14.65
CA LEU A 161 25.28 -2.82 15.06
C LEU A 161 24.61 -4.19 14.95
N ARG A 162 25.36 -5.25 14.63
CA ARG A 162 24.81 -6.59 14.41
C ARG A 162 23.97 -7.08 15.59
N ASP A 163 24.38 -6.76 16.80
CA ASP A 163 23.78 -7.27 18.03
C ASP A 163 22.56 -6.45 18.49
N TYR A 164 22.27 -5.31 17.85
CA TYR A 164 21.07 -4.49 18.10
C TYR A 164 19.86 -4.93 17.27
N TYR A 165 20.04 -5.88 16.36
CA TYR A 165 18.97 -6.46 15.53
C TYR A 165 18.46 -7.83 16.04
N LEU A 166 18.70 -8.18 17.31
CA LEU A 166 18.19 -9.39 17.96
C LEU A 166 16.97 -9.10 18.84
#